data_AF-A0A1Y6BWX2-F1
#
_entry.id   AF-A0A1Y6BWX2-F1
#
_cell.length_a   1.000
_cell.length_b   1.000
_cell.length_c   1.000
_cell.angle_alpha   90.00
_cell.angle_beta   90.00
_cell.angle_gamma   90.00
#
_symmetry.space_group_name_H-M   'P 1'
#
loop_
_entity.id
_entity.type
_entity.pdbx_description
1 polymer ?
#
loop_
_entity_poly.entity_id
_entity_poly.type
_entity_poly.pdbx_seq_one_letter_code
_entity_poly.pdbx_strand_id
1 'polypeptide(L)'
;MPKYCYRHLPDCHVTIAEINPDVIALREKFQVPPNNSRFEVLCMDGAAYVHHQSGSLDVLIVDGFEGSCVPSQLSSQSFYDDCYECLEDGGVMVANLCREDAKFSAYVERIRKSFEGAVTIVLSEDCFNRVIFARKGSGLFLNEEALIERAEKLEMMHDLRFLYIAKQIIRNKSINLSVVQ
;
A
#
# COMPACT_ATOMS: atom_id res chain seq x y z
N MET A 1 1.39 -9.56 -5.98
CA MET A 1 0.31 -8.56 -5.86
C MET A 1 -0.12 -7.98 -7.21
N PRO A 2 0.72 -7.33 -8.04
CA PRO A 2 0.24 -6.63 -9.26
C PRO A 2 -0.43 -7.56 -10.30
N LYS A 3 0.14 -8.75 -10.56
CA LYS A 3 -0.46 -9.74 -11.46
C LYS A 3 -1.81 -10.29 -10.98
N TYR A 4 -2.05 -10.29 -9.66
CA TYR A 4 -3.32 -10.70 -9.08
C TYR A 4 -4.39 -9.64 -9.37
N CYS A 5 -4.09 -8.36 -9.09
CA CYS A 5 -4.98 -7.24 -9.41
C CYS A 5 -5.30 -7.23 -10.91
N TYR A 6 -4.28 -7.33 -11.77
CA TYR A 6 -4.49 -7.43 -13.22
C TYR A 6 -5.41 -8.59 -13.60
N ARG A 7 -5.26 -9.78 -13.00
CA ARG A 7 -6.07 -10.95 -13.36
C ARG A 7 -7.51 -10.87 -12.85
N HIS A 8 -7.72 -10.34 -11.65
CA HIS A 8 -8.99 -10.45 -10.93
C HIS A 8 -9.80 -9.15 -10.89
N LEU A 9 -9.22 -8.01 -11.24
CA LEU A 9 -9.87 -6.71 -11.32
C LEU A 9 -9.81 -6.22 -12.77
N PRO A 10 -10.78 -6.58 -13.63
CA PRO A 10 -10.72 -6.33 -15.07
C PRO A 10 -10.70 -4.83 -15.42
N ASP A 11 -11.35 -4.01 -14.60
CA ASP A 11 -11.45 -2.56 -14.79
C ASP A 11 -10.26 -1.79 -14.18
N CYS A 12 -9.34 -2.49 -13.50
CA CYS A 12 -8.18 -1.88 -12.87
C CYS A 12 -7.04 -1.65 -13.87
N HIS A 13 -6.51 -0.43 -13.86
CA HIS A 13 -5.26 -0.05 -14.52
C HIS A 13 -4.13 -0.15 -13.50
N VAL A 14 -3.10 -0.92 -13.82
CA VAL A 14 -1.98 -1.19 -12.90
C VAL A 14 -0.70 -0.65 -13.50
N THR A 15 -0.09 0.31 -12.82
CA THR A 15 1.25 0.83 -13.16
C THR A 15 2.24 0.46 -12.07
N ILE A 16 3.42 0.00 -12.45
CA ILE A 16 4.51 -0.37 -11.55
C ILE A 16 5.72 0.49 -11.90
N ALA A 17 6.19 1.31 -10.95
CA ALA A 17 7.50 1.96 -11.03
C ALA A 17 8.54 1.07 -10.33
N GLU A 18 9.43 0.45 -11.11
CA GLU A 18 10.54 -0.38 -10.63
C GLU A 18 11.85 0.27 -11.06
N ILE A 19 12.75 0.53 -10.10
CA ILE A 19 14.01 1.23 -10.37
C ILE A 19 15.08 0.29 -10.95
N ASN A 20 15.01 -1.00 -10.63
CA ASN A 20 16.05 -1.96 -10.98
C ASN A 20 15.72 -2.69 -12.30
N PRO A 21 16.46 -2.43 -13.40
CA PRO A 21 16.22 -3.09 -14.68
C PRO A 21 16.44 -4.61 -14.62
N ASP A 22 17.28 -5.12 -13.72
CA ASP A 22 17.51 -6.56 -13.57
C ASP A 22 16.29 -7.26 -12.96
N VAL A 23 15.54 -6.59 -12.08
CA VAL A 23 14.26 -7.09 -11.55
C VAL A 23 13.23 -7.16 -12.68
N ILE A 24 13.16 -6.12 -13.52
CA ILE A 24 12.28 -6.08 -14.69
C ILE A 24 12.64 -7.17 -15.70
N ALA A 25 13.93 -7.45 -15.90
CA ALA A 25 14.39 -8.52 -16.79
C ALA A 25 13.88 -9.91 -16.37
N LEU A 26 13.60 -10.12 -15.08
CA LEU A 26 13.06 -11.37 -14.55
C LEU A 26 11.53 -11.51 -14.70
N ARG A 27 10.85 -10.51 -15.26
CA ARG A 27 9.36 -10.46 -15.32
C ARG A 27 8.73 -11.74 -15.90
N GLU A 28 9.32 -12.31 -16.95
CA GLU A 28 8.80 -13.51 -17.61
C GLU A 28 8.90 -14.73 -16.69
N LYS A 29 10.02 -14.88 -15.96
CA LYS A 29 10.23 -15.96 -14.99
C LYS A 29 9.20 -15.92 -13.87
N PHE A 30 8.74 -14.74 -13.47
CA PHE A 30 7.72 -14.55 -12.45
C PHE A 30 6.29 -14.42 -13.02
N GLN A 31 6.12 -14.61 -14.33
CA GLN A 31 4.85 -14.53 -15.06
C GLN A 31 4.15 -13.17 -14.85
N VAL A 32 4.93 -12.10 -14.86
CA VAL A 32 4.41 -10.73 -14.88
C VAL A 32 4.00 -10.40 -16.33
N PRO A 33 2.78 -9.89 -16.55
CA PRO A 33 2.28 -9.57 -17.89
C PRO A 33 3.17 -8.57 -18.64
N PRO A 34 3.22 -8.62 -19.99
CA PRO A 34 3.80 -7.55 -20.78
C PRO A 34 2.95 -6.28 -20.69
N ASN A 35 3.58 -5.13 -20.98
CA ASN A 35 2.89 -3.85 -21.00
C ASN A 35 1.75 -3.87 -22.02
N ASN A 36 0.59 -3.33 -21.64
CA ASN A 36 -0.61 -3.22 -22.46
C ASN A 36 -1.48 -2.06 -21.94
N SER A 37 -2.72 -1.93 -22.44
CA SER A 37 -3.61 -0.81 -22.12
C SER A 37 -3.98 -0.65 -20.63
N ARG A 38 -3.83 -1.69 -19.81
CA ARG A 38 -4.21 -1.66 -18.38
C ARG A 38 -3.12 -2.21 -17.44
N PHE A 39 -1.94 -2.53 -17.95
CA PHE A 39 -0.83 -3.00 -17.15
C PHE A 39 0.47 -2.46 -17.71
N GLU A 40 1.24 -1.75 -16.90
CA GLU A 40 2.48 -1.13 -17.33
C GLU A 40 3.57 -1.27 -16.27
N VAL A 41 4.76 -1.68 -16.69
CA VAL A 41 5.98 -1.61 -15.89
C VAL A 41 6.88 -0.53 -16.47
N LEU A 42 7.23 0.44 -15.64
CA LEU A 42 8.11 1.57 -15.93
C LEU A 42 9.43 1.38 -15.19
N CYS A 43 10.54 1.47 -15.92
CA CYS A 43 11.88 1.45 -15.32
C CYS A 43 12.22 2.85 -14.79
N MET A 44 11.82 3.17 -13.57
CA MET A 44 12.00 4.49 -12.97
C MET A 44 11.97 4.47 -11.44
N ASP A 45 12.45 5.55 -10.84
CA ASP A 45 12.32 5.77 -9.40
C ASP A 45 10.84 6.01 -9.03
N GLY A 46 10.33 5.23 -8.07
CA GLY A 46 8.95 5.35 -7.58
C GLY A 46 8.66 6.69 -6.89
N ALA A 47 9.63 7.30 -6.21
CA ALA A 47 9.47 8.65 -5.65
C ALA A 47 9.33 9.69 -6.77
N ALA A 48 10.11 9.55 -7.85
CA ALA A 48 9.96 10.39 -9.02
C ALA A 48 8.60 10.17 -9.70
N TYR A 49 8.11 8.92 -9.80
CA TYR A 49 6.77 8.66 -10.34
C TYR A 49 5.70 9.39 -9.52
N VAL A 50 5.68 9.19 -8.21
CA VAL A 50 4.69 9.80 -7.30
C VAL A 50 4.72 11.33 -7.40
N HIS A 51 5.90 11.94 -7.42
CA HIS A 51 6.06 13.40 -7.51
C HIS A 51 5.42 14.03 -8.76
N HIS A 52 5.33 13.29 -9.87
CA HIS A 52 4.74 13.79 -11.12
C HIS A 52 3.22 13.53 -11.22
N GLN A 53 2.62 12.86 -10.22
CA GLN A 53 1.19 12.57 -10.19
C GLN A 53 0.47 13.55 -9.26
N SER A 54 -0.74 13.96 -9.63
CA SER A 54 -1.60 14.78 -8.77
C SER A 54 -3.06 14.38 -8.98
N GLY A 55 -3.74 13.95 -7.91
CA GLY A 55 -5.14 13.55 -7.91
C GLY A 55 -5.50 12.61 -9.05
N SER A 56 -4.82 11.47 -9.16
CA SER A 56 -5.02 10.54 -10.29
C SER A 56 -5.07 9.07 -9.90
N LEU A 57 -4.77 8.74 -8.63
CA LEU A 57 -4.65 7.37 -8.15
C LEU A 57 -5.74 7.05 -7.12
N ASP A 58 -6.51 6.00 -7.35
CA ASP A 58 -7.43 5.43 -6.36
C ASP A 58 -6.66 4.73 -5.23
N VAL A 59 -5.59 4.01 -5.60
CA VAL A 59 -4.76 3.20 -4.70
C VAL A 59 -3.29 3.37 -5.06
N LEU A 60 -2.47 3.69 -4.06
CA LEU A 60 -1.01 3.69 -4.14
C LEU A 60 -0.46 2.58 -3.25
N ILE A 61 0.43 1.74 -3.77
CA ILE A 61 1.11 0.72 -2.97
C ILE A 61 2.62 0.99 -2.98
N VAL A 62 3.17 1.21 -1.80
CA VAL A 62 4.60 1.45 -1.56
C VAL A 62 5.21 0.18 -0.99
N ASP A 63 5.97 -0.53 -1.82
CA ASP A 63 6.61 -1.82 -1.49
C ASP A 63 8.05 -1.82 -2.02
N GLY A 64 8.89 -0.96 -1.45
CA GLY A 64 10.28 -0.78 -1.86
C GLY A 64 11.25 -0.95 -0.70
N PHE A 65 12.32 -1.72 -0.92
CA PHE A 65 13.31 -2.06 0.09
C PHE A 65 14.74 -1.95 -0.45
N GLU A 66 15.64 -1.46 0.39
CA GLU A 66 17.09 -1.54 0.22
C GLU A 66 17.64 -2.40 1.37
N GLY A 67 17.84 -3.69 1.09
CA GLY A 67 18.12 -4.69 2.12
C GLY A 67 16.91 -4.87 3.05
N SER A 68 17.08 -4.61 4.35
CA SER A 68 16.02 -4.71 5.36
C SER A 68 15.36 -3.36 5.69
N CYS A 69 15.73 -2.29 4.99
CA CYS A 69 15.31 -0.93 5.28
C CYS A 69 14.48 -0.35 4.12
N VAL A 70 13.66 0.65 4.42
CA VAL A 70 13.00 1.44 3.38
C VAL A 70 14.01 2.44 2.80
N PRO A 71 14.13 2.57 1.46
CA PRO A 71 15.00 3.55 0.84
C PRO A 71 14.71 4.98 1.31
N SER A 72 15.75 5.82 1.37
CA SER A 72 15.60 7.21 1.83
C SER A 72 14.59 8.02 0.99
N GLN A 73 14.51 7.71 -0.31
CA GLN A 73 13.62 8.30 -1.28
C GLN A 73 12.15 7.98 -1.00
N LEU A 74 11.86 6.82 -0.40
CA LEU A 74 10.51 6.34 -0.11
C LEU A 74 10.13 6.53 1.37
N SER A 75 10.91 7.29 2.13
CA SER A 75 10.72 7.43 3.58
C SER A 75 10.81 8.85 4.11
N SER A 76 11.04 9.84 3.25
CA SER A 76 11.09 11.26 3.64
C SER A 76 9.68 11.81 3.92
N GLN A 77 9.61 12.96 4.62
CA GLN A 77 8.32 13.64 4.81
C GLN A 77 7.74 14.09 3.46
N SER A 78 8.57 14.68 2.58
CA SER A 78 8.12 15.15 1.28
C SER A 78 7.57 14.03 0.40
N PHE A 79 8.16 12.82 0.48
CA PHE A 79 7.62 11.67 -0.24
C PHE A 79 6.21 11.33 0.21
N TYR A 80 5.94 11.31 1.52
CA TYR A 80 4.58 11.01 2.01
C TYR A 80 3.59 12.16 1.75
N ASP A 81 4.06 13.41 1.68
CA ASP A 81 3.25 14.54 1.23
C ASP A 81 2.89 14.37 -0.25
N ASP A 82 3.85 14.01 -1.12
CA ASP A 82 3.60 13.71 -2.53
C ASP A 82 2.66 12.49 -2.70
N CYS A 83 2.79 11.46 -1.86
CA CYS A 83 1.85 10.32 -1.83
C CYS A 83 0.42 10.75 -1.50
N TYR A 84 0.24 11.74 -0.63
CA TYR A 84 -1.08 12.29 -0.34
C TYR A 84 -1.62 13.08 -1.53
N GLU A 85 -0.78 13.89 -2.18
CA GLU A 85 -1.19 14.71 -3.33
C GLU A 85 -1.52 13.88 -4.58
N CYS A 86 -0.84 12.75 -4.82
CA CYS A 86 -1.10 11.93 -5.99
C CYS A 86 -2.43 11.16 -5.94
N LEU A 87 -2.98 10.94 -4.73
CA LEU A 87 -4.23 10.22 -4.51
C LEU A 87 -5.44 11.10 -4.85
N GLU A 88 -6.46 10.47 -5.43
CA GLU A 88 -7.82 11.02 -5.52
C GLU A 88 -8.46 11.15 -4.13
N ASP A 89 -9.50 11.97 -4.03
CA ASP A 89 -10.25 12.11 -2.78
C ASP A 89 -10.84 10.77 -2.33
N GLY A 90 -10.51 10.36 -1.10
CA GLY A 90 -10.89 9.05 -0.55
C GLY A 90 -9.97 7.90 -0.97
N GLY A 91 -8.96 8.15 -1.81
CA GLY A 91 -7.94 7.19 -2.21
C GLY A 91 -7.08 6.70 -1.05
N VAL A 92 -6.41 5.57 -1.25
CA VAL A 92 -5.69 4.86 -0.18
C VAL A 92 -4.25 4.58 -0.58
N MET A 93 -3.31 4.96 0.29
CA MET A 93 -1.94 4.45 0.28
C MET A 93 -1.85 3.20 1.16
N VAL A 94 -1.15 2.19 0.66
CA VAL A 94 -0.73 1.00 1.41
C VAL A 94 0.79 0.92 1.41
N ALA A 95 1.44 0.99 2.57
CA ALA A 95 2.89 0.90 2.69
C ALA A 95 3.30 -0.39 3.42
N ASN A 96 4.23 -1.14 2.86
CA ASN A 96 4.85 -2.29 3.51
C ASN A 96 6.14 -1.84 4.23
N LEU A 97 6.14 -1.85 5.56
CA LEU A 97 7.28 -1.41 6.37
C LEU A 97 7.84 -2.58 7.19
N CYS A 98 9.17 -2.68 7.23
CA CYS A 98 9.87 -3.60 8.14
C CYS A 98 9.80 -3.06 9.58
N ARG A 99 9.30 -3.85 10.53
CA ARG A 99 9.24 -3.43 11.94
C ARG A 99 10.62 -3.29 12.57
N GLU A 100 11.58 -4.11 12.15
CA GLU A 100 12.92 -4.16 12.72
C GLU A 100 13.79 -2.97 12.27
N ASP A 101 13.32 -2.17 11.31
CA ASP A 101 13.97 -0.91 10.98
C ASP A 101 13.90 0.04 12.20
N ALA A 102 15.06 0.48 12.67
CA ALA A 102 15.18 1.40 13.81
C ALA A 102 14.40 2.73 13.60
N LYS A 103 14.09 3.09 12.35
CA LYS A 103 13.34 4.28 11.97
C LYS A 103 11.84 4.03 11.77
N PHE A 104 11.34 2.82 12.03
CA PHE A 104 9.93 2.45 11.84
C PHE A 104 8.95 3.50 12.40
N SER A 105 9.12 3.88 13.67
CA SER A 105 8.25 4.88 14.32
C SER A 105 8.31 6.23 13.61
N ALA A 106 9.48 6.64 13.11
CA ALA A 106 9.62 7.88 12.38
C ALA A 106 8.89 7.84 11.02
N TYR A 107 8.87 6.69 10.35
CA TYR A 107 8.09 6.54 9.11
C TYR A 107 6.60 6.64 9.37
N VAL A 108 6.10 5.97 10.41
CA VAL A 108 4.68 6.02 10.80
C VAL A 108 4.25 7.44 11.15
N GLU A 109 5.06 8.19 11.90
CA GLU A 109 4.75 9.58 12.25
C GLU A 109 4.70 10.50 11.03
N ARG A 110 5.59 10.31 10.05
CA ARG A 110 5.55 11.07 8.79
C ARG A 110 4.28 10.77 7.98
N ILE A 111 3.90 9.50 7.87
CA ILE A 111 2.65 9.08 7.21
C ILE A 111 1.45 9.69 7.93
N ARG A 112 1.40 9.61 9.27
CA ARG A 112 0.31 10.20 10.06
C ARG A 112 0.20 11.71 9.83
N LYS A 113 1.34 12.40 9.72
CA LYS A 113 1.37 13.84 9.46
C LYS A 113 0.77 14.19 8.10
N SER A 114 1.12 13.47 7.03
CA SER A 114 0.58 13.74 5.69
C SER A 114 -0.89 13.35 5.55
N PHE A 115 -1.33 12.29 6.22
CA PHE A 115 -2.69 11.75 6.11
C PHE A 115 -3.61 12.17 7.27
N GLU A 116 -3.29 13.25 7.99
CA GLU A 116 -4.11 13.81 9.08
C GLU A 116 -4.55 12.77 10.13
N GLY A 117 -3.69 11.79 10.41
CA GLY A 117 -3.98 10.70 11.35
C GLY A 117 -4.93 9.60 10.85
N ALA A 118 -5.41 9.65 9.60
CA ALA A 118 -6.26 8.63 8.97
C ALA A 118 -5.47 7.36 8.59
N VAL A 119 -4.79 6.75 9.57
CA VAL A 119 -3.82 5.66 9.39
C VAL A 119 -4.22 4.44 10.21
N THR A 120 -4.19 3.25 9.60
CA THR A 120 -4.39 1.95 10.28
C THR A 120 -3.17 1.05 10.05
N ILE A 121 -2.63 0.49 11.13
CA ILE A 121 -1.47 -0.41 11.08
C ILE A 121 -1.97 -1.83 11.22
N VAL A 122 -1.67 -2.69 10.25
CA VAL A 122 -2.04 -4.11 10.28
C VAL A 122 -0.80 -4.96 10.48
N LEU A 123 -0.89 -5.88 11.43
CA LEU A 123 0.18 -6.85 11.71
C LEU A 123 0.10 -7.97 10.68
N SER A 124 1.21 -8.26 10.00
CA SER A 124 1.33 -9.50 9.21
C SER A 124 1.41 -10.72 10.13
N GLU A 125 1.01 -11.89 9.63
CA GLU A 125 0.99 -13.14 10.41
C GLU A 125 2.37 -13.54 10.95
N ASP A 126 3.41 -13.25 10.17
CA ASP A 126 4.81 -13.50 10.52
C ASP A 126 5.40 -12.44 11.47
N CYS A 127 4.64 -11.39 11.81
CA CYS A 127 5.01 -10.33 12.75
C CYS A 127 6.24 -9.47 12.36
N PHE A 128 6.87 -9.71 11.21
CA PHE A 128 8.06 -8.97 10.75
C PHE A 128 7.69 -7.69 10.01
N ASN A 129 6.68 -7.76 9.14
CA ASN A 129 6.23 -6.61 8.37
C ASN A 129 5.02 -5.94 9.02
N ARG A 130 4.81 -4.67 8.68
CA ARG A 130 3.68 -3.86 9.08
C ARG A 130 3.09 -3.25 7.83
N VAL A 131 1.84 -3.57 7.58
CA VAL A 131 1.10 -3.00 6.46
C VAL A 131 0.37 -1.78 6.97
N ILE A 132 0.75 -0.60 6.49
CA ILE A 132 0.17 0.68 6.87
C ILE A 132 -0.86 1.05 5.80
N PHE A 133 -2.10 1.25 6.21
CA PHE A 133 -3.15 1.82 5.37
C PHE A 133 -3.34 3.28 5.74
N ALA A 134 -3.26 4.19 4.78
CA ALA A 134 -3.47 5.63 4.98
C ALA A 134 -4.44 6.15 3.93
N ARG A 135 -5.45 6.92 4.34
CA ARG A 135 -6.54 7.36 3.44
C ARG A 135 -6.55 8.88 3.29
N LYS A 136 -6.69 9.36 2.05
CA LYS A 136 -6.88 10.80 1.77
C LYS A 136 -8.28 11.26 2.16
N GLY A 137 -8.36 12.38 2.88
CA GLY A 137 -9.62 12.99 3.33
C GLY A 137 -10.17 12.41 4.64
N SER A 138 -11.24 13.03 5.14
CA SER A 138 -11.81 12.71 6.45
C SER A 138 -12.68 11.45 6.44
N GLY A 139 -12.27 10.43 7.19
CA GLY A 139 -13.15 9.32 7.55
C GLY A 139 -12.41 8.01 7.78
N LEU A 140 -12.72 7.37 8.91
CA LEU A 140 -12.23 6.03 9.24
C LEU A 140 -12.48 5.05 8.09
N PHE A 141 -11.56 4.10 7.92
CA PHE A 141 -11.80 2.88 7.16
C PHE A 141 -13.17 2.32 7.54
N LEU A 142 -13.98 2.11 6.49
CA LEU A 142 -15.28 1.42 6.37
C LEU A 142 -15.94 0.98 7.69
N ASN A 143 -17.27 1.16 7.80
CA ASN A 143 -18.06 0.49 8.84
C ASN A 143 -17.60 -0.97 8.96
N GLU A 144 -17.30 -1.43 10.18
CA GLU A 144 -16.76 -2.78 10.43
C GLU A 144 -17.67 -3.85 9.83
N GLU A 145 -18.99 -3.69 9.97
CA GLU A 145 -19.98 -4.57 9.35
C GLU A 145 -19.86 -4.59 7.83
N ALA A 146 -19.74 -3.42 7.21
CA ALA A 146 -19.58 -3.30 5.75
C ALA A 146 -18.23 -3.87 5.27
N LEU A 147 -17.17 -3.78 6.08
CA LEU A 147 -15.88 -4.39 5.77
C LEU A 147 -15.96 -5.91 5.82
N ILE A 148 -16.62 -6.46 6.84
CA ILE A 148 -16.85 -7.91 6.98
C ILE A 148 -17.72 -8.43 5.83
N GLU A 149 -18.85 -7.78 5.53
CA GLU A 149 -19.73 -8.19 4.43
C GLU A 149 -19.00 -8.21 3.08
N ARG A 150 -18.19 -7.18 2.79
CA ARG A 150 -17.36 -7.14 1.58
C ARG A 150 -16.31 -8.25 1.57
N ALA A 151 -15.68 -8.51 2.70
CA ALA A 151 -14.66 -9.54 2.83
C ALA A 151 -15.23 -10.95 2.59
N GLU A 152 -16.42 -11.24 3.12
CA GLU A 152 -17.12 -12.51 2.88
C GLU A 152 -17.43 -12.70 1.39
N LYS A 153 -17.95 -11.66 0.73
CA LYS A 153 -18.20 -11.69 -0.72
C LYS A 153 -16.92 -11.94 -1.52
N LEU A 154 -15.81 -11.28 -1.16
CA LEU A 154 -14.52 -11.45 -1.83
C LEU A 154 -13.94 -12.85 -1.61
N GLU A 155 -14.03 -13.40 -0.40
CA GLU A 155 -13.54 -14.76 -0.09
C GLU A 155 -14.33 -15.84 -0.83
N MET A 156 -15.60 -15.60 -1.17
CA MET A 156 -16.36 -16.50 -2.05
C MET A 156 -15.89 -16.46 -3.51
N MET A 157 -15.30 -15.35 -3.96
CA MET A 157 -14.87 -15.16 -5.36
C MET A 157 -13.39 -15.46 -5.58
N HIS A 158 -12.62 -15.57 -4.50
CA HIS A 158 -11.17 -15.60 -4.55
C HIS A 158 -10.61 -16.55 -3.49
N ASP A 159 -9.52 -17.24 -3.82
CA ASP A 159 -8.83 -18.16 -2.91
C ASP A 159 -7.92 -17.44 -1.89
N LEU A 160 -8.42 -16.35 -1.31
CA LEU A 160 -7.73 -15.55 -0.30
C LEU A 160 -8.62 -15.39 0.93
N ARG A 161 -7.99 -15.42 2.11
CA ARG A 161 -8.66 -15.31 3.42
C ARG A 161 -9.07 -13.87 3.75
N PHE A 162 -9.92 -13.26 2.91
CA PHE A 162 -10.32 -11.86 3.05
C PHE A 162 -11.00 -11.55 4.38
N LEU A 163 -11.86 -12.44 4.90
CA LEU A 163 -12.52 -12.27 6.19
C LEU A 163 -11.52 -12.24 7.34
N TYR A 164 -10.48 -13.07 7.27
CA TYR A 164 -9.40 -13.04 8.25
C TYR A 164 -8.67 -11.70 8.21
N ILE A 165 -8.32 -11.20 7.03
CA ILE A 165 -7.62 -9.92 6.85
C ILE A 165 -8.49 -8.76 7.37
N ALA A 166 -9.78 -8.73 7.05
CA ALA A 166 -10.73 -7.74 7.55
C ALA A 166 -10.78 -7.72 9.09
N LYS A 167 -10.83 -8.89 9.73
CA LYS A 167 -10.79 -9.00 11.19
C LYS A 167 -9.48 -8.47 11.78
N GLN A 168 -8.34 -8.66 11.10
CA GLN A 168 -7.07 -8.06 11.53
C GLN A 168 -7.08 -6.55 11.40
N ILE A 169 -7.62 -5.99 10.32
CA ILE A 169 -7.77 -4.53 10.15
C ILE A 169 -8.61 -3.96 11.31
N ILE A 170 -9.75 -4.56 11.60
CA ILE A 170 -10.66 -4.13 12.69
C ILE A 170 -9.95 -4.22 14.05
N ARG A 171 -9.32 -5.34 14.36
CA ARG A 171 -8.62 -5.55 15.64
C ARG A 171 -7.53 -4.52 15.88
N ASN A 172 -6.79 -4.14 14.84
CA ASN A 172 -5.68 -3.20 14.98
C ASN A 172 -6.10 -1.73 14.87
N LYS A 173 -7.30 -1.43 14.36
CA LYS A 173 -7.90 -0.08 14.40
C LYS A 173 -7.96 0.48 15.83
N SER A 174 -8.28 -0.36 16.81
CA SER A 174 -8.38 0.01 18.24
C SER A 174 -7.04 0.17 18.94
N ILE A 175 -5.96 -0.42 18.41
CA ILE A 175 -4.61 -0.38 19.01
C ILE A 175 -3.93 0.97 18.74
N ASN A 176 -4.33 1.67 17.67
CA ASN A 176 -3.85 3.02 17.34
C ASN A 176 -4.17 4.09 18.40
N LEU A 177 -5.12 3.84 19.32
CA LEU A 177 -5.43 4.77 20.42
C LEU A 177 -4.49 4.62 21.63
N SER A 178 -3.72 3.54 21.73
CA SER A 178 -2.97 3.20 22.95
C SER A 178 -1.50 2.83 22.77
N VAL A 179 -1.00 2.69 21.54
CA VAL A 179 0.42 2.35 21.31
C VAL A 179 1.19 3.58 20.85
N VAL A 180 1.35 4.52 21.79
CA VAL A 180 2.45 5.49 21.86
C VAL A 180 2.87 5.59 23.34
N GLN A 181 3.38 4.48 23.90
CA GLN A 181 4.22 4.46 25.10
C GLN A 181 5.29 3.39 24.94
#